data_AF-A0A7V5RM85-F1
#
_entry.id   AF-A0A7V5RM85-F1
#
_cell.length_a   1.000
_cell.length_b   1.000
_cell.length_c   1.000
_cell.angle_alpha   90.00
_cell.angle_beta   90.00
_cell.angle_gamma   90.00
#
_symmetry.space_group_name_H-M   'P 1'
#
loop_
_entity.id
_entity.type
_entity.pdbx_description
1 polymer ?
#
loop_
_entity_poly.entity_id
_entity_poly.type
_entity_poly.pdbx_seq_one_letter_code
_entity_poly.pdbx_strand_id
1 'polypeptide(L)'
;RNGEDYLLWIFPVGKLRRLAEEKAQEALNTGEEVDFPPMSNYERFIIHDTLKSWDSVETTSFGEGDERFVRITPQRFGRRLKRIAKKLKIF
;
A
#
# COMPACT_ATOMS: atom_id res chain seq x y z
N ARG A 1 19.80 13.59 18.67
CA ARG A 1 20.72 13.31 17.54
C ARG A 1 20.26 11.97 16.97
N ASN A 2 19.42 11.89 15.95
CA ASN A 2 19.28 12.73 14.78
C ASN A 2 17.82 13.18 14.59
N GLY A 3 17.63 14.49 14.54
CA GLY A 3 16.47 15.08 13.90
C GLY A 3 16.75 15.12 12.41
N GLU A 4 16.41 14.04 11.72
CA GLU A 4 16.06 14.14 10.32
C GLU A 4 14.55 14.46 10.34
N ASP A 5 14.21 15.59 9.76
CA ASP A 5 12.90 16.18 9.75
C ASP A 5 11.79 15.18 9.39
N TYR A 6 11.03 14.70 10.38
CA TYR A 6 9.65 14.24 10.13
C TYR A 6 8.80 15.48 9.86
N LEU A 7 9.11 16.15 8.75
CA LEU A 7 8.39 17.26 8.13
C LEU A 7 6.91 16.95 8.30
N LEU A 8 6.19 17.61 9.22
CA LEU A 8 4.81 17.28 9.60
C LEU A 8 4.02 16.81 8.36
N TRP A 9 3.93 15.49 8.17
CA TRP A 9 3.46 14.85 6.93
C TRP A 9 1.93 14.91 6.89
N ILE A 10 1.35 16.10 7.08
CA ILE A 10 -0.05 16.33 6.74
C ILE A 10 -0.04 16.69 5.27
N PHE A 11 0.15 15.69 4.42
CA PHE A 11 -0.27 15.87 3.04
C PHE A 11 -1.77 16.15 3.02
N PRO A 12 -2.23 17.13 2.23
CA PRO A 12 -3.65 17.22 1.91
C PRO A 12 -4.13 15.86 1.44
N VAL A 13 -5.23 15.36 2.02
CA VAL A 13 -5.75 14.00 1.77
C VAL A 13 -5.82 13.68 0.27
N GLY A 14 -6.23 14.65 -0.56
CA GLY A 14 -6.29 14.48 -2.01
C GLY A 14 -4.93 14.15 -2.66
N LYS A 15 -3.81 14.71 -2.16
CA LYS A 15 -2.47 14.39 -2.67
C LYS A 15 -2.06 12.96 -2.30
N LEU A 16 -2.40 12.48 -1.10
CA LEU A 16 -2.13 11.10 -0.69
C LEU A 16 -2.92 10.08 -1.50
N ARG A 17 -4.20 10.36 -1.79
CA ARG A 17 -5.01 9.46 -2.62
C ARG A 17 -4.42 9.33 -4.03
N ARG A 18 -4.06 10.46 -4.63
CA ARG A 18 -3.43 10.47 -5.95
C ARG A 18 -2.08 9.74 -5.96
N LEU A 19 -1.23 10.00 -4.97
CA LEU A 19 0.04 9.28 -4.85
C LEU A 19 -0.18 7.77 -4.68
N ALA A 20 -1.20 7.35 -3.93
CA ALA A 20 -1.55 5.96 -3.76
C ALA A 20 -1.94 5.29 -5.09
N GLU A 21 -2.77 5.95 -5.89
CA GLU A 21 -3.18 5.47 -7.22
C GLU A 21 -1.99 5.39 -8.19
N GLU A 22 -1.12 6.42 -8.21
CA GLU A 22 0.08 6.46 -9.05
C GLU A 22 1.03 5.30 -8.71
N LYS A 23 1.29 5.07 -7.41
CA LYS A 23 2.15 3.97 -6.92
C LYS A 23 1.54 2.60 -7.15
N ALA A 24 0.21 2.48 -7.08
CA ALA A 24 -0.49 1.24 -7.43
C ALA A 24 -0.33 0.92 -8.92
N GLN A 25 -0.45 1.93 -9.79
CA GLN A 25 -0.25 1.74 -11.22
C GLN A 25 1.21 1.39 -11.54
N GLU A 26 2.18 2.00 -10.84
CA GLU A 26 3.60 1.63 -10.93
C GLU A 26 3.80 0.15 -10.62
N ALA A 27 3.29 -0.33 -9.48
CA ALA A 27 3.38 -1.73 -9.08
C ALA A 27 2.75 -2.69 -10.11
N LEU A 28 1.61 -2.30 -10.69
CA LEU A 28 0.95 -3.10 -11.74
C LEU A 28 1.74 -3.13 -13.04
N ASN A 29 2.37 -2.01 -13.41
CA ASN A 29 3.14 -1.90 -14.65
C ASN A 29 4.45 -2.66 -14.57
N THR A 30 5.14 -2.60 -13.43
CA THR A 30 6.42 -3.30 -13.22
C THR A 30 6.20 -4.77 -12.84
N GLY A 31 5.06 -5.08 -12.20
CA GLY A 31 4.84 -6.39 -11.58
C GLY A 31 5.65 -6.58 -10.28
N GLU A 32 6.25 -5.52 -9.76
CA GLU A 32 7.10 -5.52 -8.57
C GLU A 32 6.43 -4.83 -7.38
N GLU A 33 6.92 -5.12 -6.17
CA GLU A 33 6.45 -4.46 -4.96
C GLU A 33 6.95 -3.01 -4.91
N VAL A 34 6.11 -2.10 -4.44
CA VAL A 34 6.44 -0.67 -4.33
C VAL A 34 6.22 -0.20 -2.91
N ASP A 35 7.27 0.39 -2.32
CA ASP A 35 7.27 0.92 -0.97
C ASP A 35 7.01 2.42 -0.94
N PHE A 36 6.23 2.85 0.04
CA PHE A 36 6.14 4.24 0.42
C PHE A 36 7.22 4.59 1.45
N PRO A 37 7.57 5.88 1.58
CA PRO A 37 8.30 6.36 2.74
C PRO A 37 7.56 6.05 4.06
N PRO A 38 8.27 5.99 5.20
CA PRO A 38 7.64 5.93 6.51
C PRO A 38 6.64 7.09 6.71
N MET A 39 5.51 6.80 7.34
CA MET A 39 4.41 7.77 7.47
C MET A 39 3.55 7.49 8.71
N SER A 40 2.69 8.44 9.08
CA SER A 40 1.81 8.30 10.24
C SER A 40 0.72 7.24 10.04
N ASN A 41 0.09 6.80 11.13
CA ASN A 41 -1.04 5.86 11.08
C ASN A 41 -2.18 6.36 10.18
N TYR A 42 -2.50 7.66 10.26
CA TYR A 42 -3.58 8.26 9.49
C TYR A 42 -3.31 8.26 7.98
N GLU A 43 -2.07 8.52 7.58
CA GLU A 43 -1.69 8.49 6.17
C GLU A 43 -1.71 7.06 5.63
N ARG A 44 -1.19 6.08 6.39
CA ARG A 44 -1.31 4.66 6.03
C ARG A 44 -2.77 4.26 5.86
N PHE A 45 -3.64 4.72 6.76
CA PHE A 45 -5.09 4.49 6.64
C PHE A 45 -5.64 5.07 5.33
N ILE A 46 -5.29 6.29 4.94
CA ILE A 46 -5.74 6.89 3.68
C ILE A 46 -5.30 6.04 2.49
N ILE A 47 -4.05 5.56 2.47
CA ILE A 47 -3.54 4.71 1.38
C ILE A 47 -4.31 3.38 1.33
N HIS A 48 -4.44 2.70 2.47
CA HIS A 48 -5.19 1.45 2.57
C HIS A 48 -6.65 1.61 2.14
N ASP A 49 -7.32 2.67 2.58
CA ASP A 49 -8.70 2.99 2.22
C ASP A 49 -8.85 3.26 0.72
N THR A 50 -7.95 4.07 0.15
CA THR A 50 -7.97 4.42 -1.28
C THR A 50 -7.83 3.20 -2.17
N LEU A 51 -6.93 2.27 -1.83
CA LEU A 51 -6.67 1.08 -2.64
C LEU A 51 -7.51 -0.14 -2.21
N LYS A 52 -8.43 0.02 -1.25
CA LYS A 52 -9.25 -1.07 -0.72
C LYS A 52 -10.11 -1.74 -1.79
N SER A 53 -10.62 -1.00 -2.77
CA SER A 53 -11.44 -1.54 -3.86
C SER A 53 -10.64 -2.15 -5.01
N TRP A 54 -9.32 -1.97 -5.04
CA TRP A 54 -8.47 -2.39 -6.16
C TRP A 54 -8.05 -3.86 -6.01
N ASP A 55 -8.83 -4.78 -6.58
CA ASP A 55 -8.53 -6.22 -6.49
C ASP A 55 -7.24 -6.64 -7.20
N SER A 56 -6.67 -5.79 -8.04
CA SER A 56 -5.39 -6.00 -8.73
C SER A 56 -4.16 -5.73 -7.85
N VAL A 57 -4.32 -5.12 -6.67
CA VAL A 57 -3.22 -4.87 -5.73
C VAL A 57 -3.61 -5.21 -4.28
N GLU A 58 -2.58 -5.46 -3.47
CA GLU A 58 -2.68 -5.66 -2.03
C GLU A 58 -1.77 -4.63 -1.33
N THR A 59 -2.20 -4.13 -0.17
CA THR A 59 -1.46 -3.14 0.61
C THR A 59 -1.18 -3.69 2.00
N THR A 60 0.06 -3.63 2.46
CA THR A 60 0.46 -4.12 3.79
C THR A 60 1.34 -3.09 4.49
N SER A 61 1.13 -2.88 5.78
CA SER A 61 2.02 -2.03 6.58
C SER A 61 3.23 -2.82 7.09
N PHE A 62 4.44 -2.38 6.77
CA PHE A 62 5.72 -2.97 7.20
C PHE A 62 6.49 -2.00 8.09
N GLY A 63 7.46 -2.51 8.86
CA GLY A 63 8.24 -1.73 9.82
C GLY A 63 7.53 -1.49 11.16
N GLU A 64 8.23 -0.83 12.08
CA GLU A 64 7.77 -0.56 13.44
C GLU A 64 7.97 0.91 13.81
N GLY A 65 7.16 1.41 14.74
CA GLY A 65 7.24 2.80 15.20
C GLY A 65 7.19 3.82 14.06
N ASP A 66 8.19 4.70 14.04
CA ASP A 66 8.32 5.79 13.08
C ASP A 66 8.84 5.33 11.72
N GLU A 67 9.43 4.13 11.64
CA GLU A 67 9.89 3.51 10.39
C GLU A 67 8.79 2.70 9.69
N ARG A 68 7.53 2.85 10.13
CA ARG A 68 6.42 2.05 9.63
C ARG A 68 5.82 2.65 8.36
N PHE A 69 5.86 1.89 7.26
CA PHE A 69 5.44 2.30 5.92
C PHE A 69 4.39 1.36 5.31
N VAL A 70 3.82 1.75 4.17
CA VAL A 70 2.94 0.89 3.36
C VAL A 70 3.71 0.33 2.17
N ARG A 71 3.54 -0.96 1.88
CA ARG A 71 3.97 -1.62 0.66
C ARG A 71 2.77 -1.99 -0.19
N ILE A 72 2.85 -1.75 -1.49
CA ILE A 72 1.91 -2.26 -2.49
C ILE A 72 2.51 -3.50 -3.14
N THR A 73 1.75 -4.59 -3.17
CA THR A 73 2.11 -5.82 -3.89
C THR A 73 1.10 -6.06 -5.01
N PRO A 74 1.54 -6.09 -6.29
CA PRO A 74 0.65 -6.36 -7.42
C PRO A 74 0.16 -7.81 -7.39
N GLN A 75 -1.11 -8.02 -7.73
CA GLN A 75 -1.74 -9.33 -7.74
C GLN A 75 -1.88 -9.83 -9.18
N ARG A 76 -1.16 -10.91 -9.50
CA ARG A 76 -1.25 -11.59 -10.80
C ARG A 76 -2.64 -12.15 -11.10
N PHE A 77 -3.40 -12.47 -10.06
CA PHE A 77 -4.80 -12.88 -10.13
C PHE A 77 -5.57 -12.10 -9.08
N GLY A 78 -6.66 -11.42 -9.47
CA GLY A 78 -7.42 -10.57 -8.55
C GLY A 78 -7.85 -11.31 -7.28
N ARG A 79 -8.03 -10.57 -6.17
CA ARG A 79 -8.31 -11.13 -4.82
C ARG A 79 -9.40 -12.21 -4.80
N ARG A 80 -10.44 -12.05 -5.63
CA ARG A 80 -11.53 -13.04 -5.78
C ARG A 80 -11.05 -14.39 -6.31
N LEU A 81 -10.21 -14.41 -7.34
CA LEU A 81 -9.65 -15.65 -7.89
C LEU A 81 -8.67 -16.29 -6.92
N LYS A 82 -7.84 -15.50 -6.23
CA LYS A 82 -6.94 -15.98 -5.17
C LYS A 82 -7.73 -16.68 -4.05
N ARG A 83 -8.87 -16.12 -3.64
CA ARG A 83 -9.77 -16.73 -2.65
C ARG A 83 -10.40 -18.03 -3.14
N ILE A 84 -10.82 -18.08 -4.41
CA ILE A 84 -11.37 -19.31 -5.01
C ILE A 84 -10.28 -20.37 -5.12
N ALA A 85 -9.11 -20.04 -5.65
CA ALA A 85 -7.96 -20.95 -5.75
C ALA A 85 -7.52 -21.47 -4.37
N LYS A 86 -7.52 -20.64 -3.33
CA LYS A 86 -7.24 -21.05 -1.94
C LYS A 86 -8.28 -22.05 -1.41
N LYS A 87 -9.56 -21.89 -1.77
CA LYS A 87 -10.62 -22.84 -1.42
C LYS A 87 -10.57 -24.13 -2.22
N LEU A 88 -10.06 -24.08 -3.46
CA LEU A 88 -9.93 -25.23 -4.35
C LEU A 88 -8.68 -26.08 -4.05
N LYS A 89 -7.70 -25.58 -3.30
CA LYS A 89 -6.64 -26.39 -2.67
C LYS A 89 -7.22 -27.23 -1.53
N ILE A 90 -8.11 -28.14 -1.89
CA ILE A 90 -8.66 -29.17 -1.03
C ILE A 90 -7.56 -30.24 -0.94
N PHE A 91 -6.97 -30.35 0.25
CA PHE A 91 -5.72 -31.05 0.65
C PHE A 91 -4.42 -30.25 0.49
#